data_AF-A0A944NVB5-F1
#
_entry.id   AF-A0A944NVB5-F1
#
_cell.length_a   1.000
_cell.length_b   1.000
_cell.length_c   1.000
_cell.angle_alpha   90.00
_cell.angle_beta   90.00
_cell.angle_gamma   90.00
#
_symmetry.space_group_name_H-M   'P 1'
#
loop_
_entity.id
_entity.type
_entity.pdbx_description
1 polymer ?
#
loop_
_entity_poly.entity_id
_entity_poly.type
_entity_poly.pdbx_seq_one_letter_code
_entity_poly.pdbx_strand_id
1 'polypeptide(L)'
;FPGYVLARMEMTDESWHLVKNTPKVTDFLGDKGRPIAISAAEAENIMHQVQEGIERPKPSVTFEVGEQVRVCDGPFNTFNGLVEEVDEERARLKVAVSIFGRATPVELEYAQVAKL
;
A
#
# COMPACT_ATOMS: atom_id res chain seq x y z
N PHE A 1 6.97 -3.51 -3.80
CA PHE A 1 7.78 -4.52 -3.09
C PHE A 1 8.55 -3.86 -1.94
N PRO A 2 8.00 -3.77 -0.72
CA PRO A 2 8.76 -3.25 0.41
C PRO A 2 9.79 -4.29 0.87
N GLY A 3 11.07 -3.90 0.94
CA GLY A 3 12.14 -4.73 1.52
C GLY A 3 13.08 -5.45 0.56
N TYR A 4 12.95 -5.26 -0.77
CA TYR A 4 13.86 -5.83 -1.77
C TYR A 4 14.55 -4.74 -2.60
N VAL A 5 15.83 -4.96 -2.93
CA VAL A 5 16.62 -4.07 -3.78
C VAL A 5 17.07 -4.85 -5.01
N LEU A 6 16.78 -4.31 -6.20
CA LEU A 6 17.30 -4.82 -7.47
C LEU A 6 18.67 -4.16 -7.72
N ALA A 7 19.69 -4.97 -7.97
CA ALA A 7 21.03 -4.49 -8.29
C ALA A 7 21.53 -5.11 -9.58
N ARG A 8 22.02 -4.28 -10.51
CA ARG A 8 22.73 -4.74 -11.71
C ARG A 8 24.23 -4.72 -11.42
N MET A 9 24.83 -5.90 -11.26
CA MET A 9 26.25 -6.06 -10.96
C MET A 9 26.81 -7.34 -11.56
N GLU A 10 28.11 -7.37 -11.78
CA GLU A 10 28.84 -8.61 -12.04
C GLU A 10 29.04 -9.36 -10.73
N MET A 11 28.69 -10.66 -10.73
CA MET A 11 28.78 -11.48 -9.53
C MET A 11 30.19 -12.03 -9.35
N THR A 12 30.99 -11.34 -8.53
CA THR A 12 32.33 -11.76 -8.08
C THR A 12 32.35 -11.95 -6.57
N ASP A 13 33.35 -12.66 -6.03
CA ASP A 13 33.50 -12.84 -4.59
C ASP A 13 33.58 -11.50 -3.83
N GLU A 14 34.23 -10.50 -4.42
CA GLU A 14 34.32 -9.15 -3.85
C GLU A 14 32.93 -8.48 -3.78
N SER A 15 32.16 -8.52 -4.87
CA SER A 15 30.78 -7.98 -4.90
C SER A 15 29.85 -8.68 -3.92
N TRP A 16 30.03 -9.99 -3.72
CA TRP A 16 29.23 -10.78 -2.79
C TRP A 16 29.51 -10.38 -1.34
N HIS A 17 30.78 -10.25 -0.96
CA HIS A 17 31.17 -9.77 0.37
C HIS A 17 30.74 -8.32 0.60
N LEU A 18 30.83 -7.47 -0.41
CA LEU A 18 30.39 -6.07 -0.33
C LEU A 18 28.91 -5.96 0.07
N VAL A 19 28.04 -6.72 -0.59
CA VAL A 19 26.60 -6.71 -0.29
C VAL A 19 26.32 -7.31 1.08
N LYS A 20 26.98 -8.41 1.46
CA LYS A 20 26.81 -9.01 2.80
C LYS A 20 27.31 -8.11 3.94
N ASN A 21 28.33 -7.29 3.69
CA ASN A 21 28.85 -6.34 4.67
C ASN A 21 28.06 -5.03 4.72
N THR A 22 27.07 -4.84 3.84
CA THR A 22 26.25 -3.62 3.82
C THR A 22 25.25 -3.65 4.98
N PRO A 23 25.27 -2.65 5.90
CA PRO A 23 24.32 -2.60 7.01
C PRO A 23 22.88 -2.58 6.51
N LYS A 24 22.00 -3.33 7.18
CA LYS A 24 20.56 -3.49 6.85
C LYS A 24 20.26 -4.31 5.60
N VAL A 25 21.26 -4.95 4.99
CA VAL A 25 21.05 -5.99 3.96
C VAL A 25 21.08 -7.35 4.63
N THR A 26 20.05 -8.16 4.42
CA THR A 26 19.93 -9.48 5.08
C THR A 26 20.71 -10.56 4.32
N ASP A 27 20.37 -10.81 3.06
CA ASP A 27 21.10 -11.72 2.18
C ASP A 27 20.63 -11.55 0.73
N PHE A 28 21.29 -12.24 -0.19
CA PHE A 28 20.82 -12.41 -1.56
C PHE A 28 19.63 -13.38 -1.63
N LEU A 29 18.73 -13.14 -2.58
CA LEU A 29 17.63 -14.04 -2.87
C LEU A 29 18.12 -15.23 -3.71
N GLY A 30 17.98 -16.45 -3.17
CA GLY A 30 18.28 -17.70 -3.88
C GLY A 30 18.55 -18.90 -2.96
N ASP A 31 18.75 -20.07 -3.55
CA ASP A 31 19.02 -21.29 -2.80
C ASP A 31 20.40 -21.22 -2.12
N LYS A 32 20.42 -21.43 -0.80
CA LYS A 32 21.63 -21.40 0.05
C LYS A 32 22.47 -20.11 -0.03
N GLY A 33 21.84 -18.96 -0.29
CA GLY A 33 22.53 -17.66 -0.32
C GLY A 33 23.38 -17.41 -1.56
N ARG A 34 23.17 -18.23 -2.62
CA ARG A 34 23.69 -17.92 -3.96
C ARG A 34 22.69 -17.02 -4.67
N PRO A 35 23.11 -15.84 -5.15
CA PRO A 35 22.23 -14.95 -5.90
C PRO A 35 21.77 -15.63 -7.18
N ILE A 36 20.46 -15.59 -7.43
CA ILE A 36 19.89 -16.02 -8.70
C ILE A 36 19.82 -14.79 -9.60
N ALA A 37 20.50 -14.86 -10.75
CA ALA A 37 20.37 -13.84 -11.77
C ALA A 37 18.96 -13.89 -12.37
N ILE A 38 18.28 -12.75 -12.38
CA ILE A 38 17.03 -12.57 -13.12
C ILE A 38 17.33 -12.11 -14.54
N SER A 39 16.46 -12.45 -15.48
CA SER A 39 16.55 -11.96 -16.84
C SER A 39 16.27 -10.45 -16.90
N ALA A 40 16.78 -9.78 -17.94
CA ALA A 40 16.49 -8.37 -18.16
C ALA A 40 14.99 -8.09 -18.29
N ALA A 41 14.25 -8.99 -18.93
CA ALA A 41 12.79 -8.90 -19.07
C ALA A 41 12.06 -9.01 -17.71
N GLU A 42 12.51 -9.92 -16.82
CA GLU A 42 11.96 -10.00 -15.46
C GLU A 42 12.30 -8.76 -14.64
N ALA A 43 13.52 -8.23 -14.76
CA ALA A 43 13.91 -6.99 -14.09
C ALA A 43 13.07 -5.79 -14.56
N GLU A 44 12.82 -5.68 -15.87
CA GLU A 44 11.93 -4.66 -16.44
C GLU A 44 10.49 -4.85 -15.97
N ASN A 45 9.96 -6.07 -15.94
CA ASN A 45 8.62 -6.34 -15.43
C ASN A 45 8.48 -5.95 -13.94
N ILE A 46 9.48 -6.26 -13.11
CA ILE A 46 9.47 -5.85 -11.69
C ILE A 46 9.61 -4.33 -11.59
N MET A 47 10.44 -3.69 -12.42
CA MET A 47 10.57 -2.23 -12.44
C MET A 47 9.27 -1.56 -12.86
N HIS A 48 8.60 -2.08 -13.89
CA HIS A 48 7.27 -1.65 -14.32
C HIS A 48 6.26 -1.88 -13.21
N GLN A 49 6.21 -3.04 -12.58
CA GLN A 49 5.30 -3.31 -11.46
C GLN A 49 5.61 -2.47 -10.21
N VAL A 50 6.86 -2.03 -10.01
CA VAL A 50 7.21 -1.05 -8.96
C VAL A 50 6.75 0.34 -9.37
N GLN A 51 6.91 0.74 -10.62
CA GLN A 51 6.40 2.03 -11.13
C GLN A 51 4.86 2.07 -11.09
N GLU A 52 4.19 1.04 -11.63
CA GLU A 52 2.75 0.82 -11.59
C GLU A 52 2.24 0.48 -10.18
N GLY A 53 3.08 -0.05 -9.28
CA GLY A 53 2.74 -0.33 -7.88
C GLY A 53 3.03 0.85 -6.94
N ILE A 54 3.84 1.82 -7.39
CA ILE A 54 3.92 3.18 -6.85
C ILE A 54 2.75 4.01 -7.39
N GLU A 55 2.24 3.67 -8.58
CA GLU A 55 0.84 3.87 -8.98
C GLU A 55 -0.08 2.79 -8.40
N ARG A 56 0.13 2.38 -7.14
CA ARG A 56 -1.09 2.41 -6.30
C ARG A 56 -1.59 3.81 -6.55
N PRO A 57 -2.77 4.03 -7.18
CA PRO A 57 -3.32 5.35 -7.09
C PRO A 57 -3.26 5.60 -5.59
N LYS A 58 -2.45 6.59 -5.15
CA LYS A 58 -2.85 7.36 -3.98
C LYS A 58 -4.33 7.48 -4.23
N PRO A 59 -5.23 6.89 -3.43
CA PRO A 59 -6.62 7.14 -3.70
C PRO A 59 -6.66 8.66 -3.73
N SER A 60 -6.85 9.23 -4.93
CA SER A 60 -7.10 10.65 -5.12
C SER A 60 -8.53 10.90 -4.65
N VAL A 61 -8.92 10.16 -3.61
CA VAL A 61 -10.17 10.11 -2.93
C VAL A 61 -9.89 10.98 -1.72
N THR A 62 -9.74 12.27 -2.03
CA THR A 62 -10.09 13.32 -1.09
C THR A 62 -11.58 13.18 -0.84
N PHE A 63 -11.93 13.07 0.43
CA PHE A 63 -13.31 13.07 0.87
C PHE A 63 -13.64 14.49 1.30
N GLU A 64 -14.82 14.97 0.93
CA GLU A 64 -15.33 16.25 1.38
C GLU A 64 -16.49 16.05 2.36
N VAL A 65 -16.68 17.00 3.27
CA VAL A 65 -17.82 17.02 4.18
C VAL A 65 -19.11 17.14 3.35
N GLY A 66 -20.09 16.27 3.64
CA GLY A 66 -21.35 16.16 2.92
C GLY A 66 -21.36 15.10 1.81
N GLU A 67 -20.24 14.40 1.60
CA GLU A 67 -20.14 13.35 0.60
C GLU A 67 -20.73 12.01 1.08
N GLN A 68 -21.33 11.25 0.17
CA GLN A 68 -21.78 9.89 0.47
C GLN A 68 -20.65 8.88 0.26
N VAL A 69 -20.44 8.05 1.26
CA VAL A 69 -19.44 6.98 1.24
C VAL A 69 -20.09 5.65 1.61
N ARG A 70 -19.58 4.58 1.02
CA ARG A 70 -19.90 3.21 1.41
C ARG A 70 -18.80 2.66 2.29
N VAL A 71 -19.16 2.05 3.40
CA VAL A 71 -18.22 1.32 4.25
C VAL A 71 -17.94 -0.04 3.64
N CYS A 72 -16.66 -0.34 3.40
CA CYS A 72 -16.20 -1.57 2.76
C CYS A 72 -15.49 -2.54 3.72
N ASP A 73 -15.22 -2.10 4.96
CA ASP A 73 -14.50 -2.87 5.96
C ASP A 73 -15.10 -2.71 7.36
N GLY A 74 -14.84 -3.68 8.25
CA GLY A 74 -15.34 -3.70 9.62
C GLY A 74 -16.81 -4.14 9.77
N PRO A 75 -17.38 -4.03 10.98
CA PRO A 75 -18.71 -4.54 11.31
C PRO A 75 -19.85 -3.77 10.62
N PHE A 76 -19.54 -2.62 10.01
CA PHE A 76 -20.48 -1.77 9.28
C PHE A 76 -20.31 -1.88 7.76
N ASN A 77 -19.54 -2.88 7.28
CA ASN A 77 -19.40 -3.17 5.87
C ASN A 77 -20.78 -3.35 5.21
N THR A 78 -20.98 -2.80 4.01
CA THR A 78 -22.24 -2.76 3.23
C THR A 78 -23.17 -1.59 3.57
N PHE A 79 -22.92 -0.82 4.63
CA PHE A 79 -23.72 0.37 4.91
C PHE A 79 -23.19 1.61 4.17
N ASN A 80 -24.11 2.51 3.81
CA ASN A 80 -23.77 3.83 3.30
C ASN A 80 -23.87 4.85 4.44
N GLY A 81 -23.03 5.87 4.37
CA GLY A 81 -23.02 6.97 5.32
C GLY A 81 -22.66 8.30 4.68
N LEU A 82 -22.87 9.37 5.43
CA LEU A 82 -22.51 10.73 5.04
C LEU A 82 -21.27 11.16 5.80
N VAL A 83 -20.27 11.72 5.12
CA VAL A 83 -19.09 12.30 5.76
C VAL A 83 -19.51 13.60 6.47
N GLU A 84 -19.36 13.66 7.79
CA GLU A 84 -19.61 14.88 8.58
C GLU A 84 -18.33 15.67 8.82
N GLU A 85 -17.19 14.99 8.95
CA GLU A 85 -15.92 15.62 9.28
C GLU A 85 -14.76 14.82 8.65
N VAL A 86 -13.74 15.55 8.21
CA VAL A 86 -12.56 15.00 7.55
C VAL A 86 -11.32 15.47 8.31
N ASP A 87 -10.57 14.52 8.87
CA ASP A 87 -9.28 14.76 9.51
C ASP A 87 -8.17 14.29 8.55
N GLU A 88 -7.67 15.22 7.75
CA GLU A 88 -6.59 14.96 6.80
C GLU A 88 -5.24 14.69 7.47
N GLU A 89 -4.99 15.27 8.67
CA GLU A 89 -3.74 15.07 9.40
C GLU A 89 -3.62 13.63 9.90
N ARG A 90 -4.75 13.04 10.33
CA ARG A 90 -4.81 11.67 10.86
C ARG A 90 -5.35 10.64 9.87
N ALA A 91 -5.73 11.07 8.67
CA ALA A 91 -6.38 10.24 7.64
C ALA A 91 -7.62 9.49 8.17
N ARG A 92 -8.47 10.21 8.92
CA ARG A 92 -9.71 9.68 9.51
C ARG A 92 -10.93 10.48 9.07
N LEU A 93 -12.06 9.80 9.00
CA LEU A 93 -13.34 10.35 8.59
C LEU A 93 -14.37 10.07 9.66
N LYS A 94 -15.16 11.08 9.99
CA LYS A 94 -16.34 10.93 10.83
C LYS A 94 -17.54 10.78 9.90
N VAL A 95 -18.12 9.60 9.90
CA VAL A 95 -19.18 9.22 8.96
C VAL A 95 -20.45 8.91 9.75
N ALA A 96 -21.55 9.58 9.40
CA ALA A 96 -22.87 9.25 9.89
C ALA A 96 -23.45 8.09 9.07
N VAL A 97 -23.30 6.87 9.57
CA VAL A 97 -23.81 5.66 8.92
C VAL A 97 -25.29 5.50 9.25
N SER A 98 -26.11 5.25 8.22
CA SER A 98 -27.54 5.00 8.42
C SER A 98 -27.77 3.52 8.71
N ILE A 99 -28.05 3.20 9.98
CA ILE A 99 -28.32 1.83 10.43
C ILE A 99 -29.75 1.80 10.98
N PHE A 100 -30.62 0.97 10.39
CA PHE A 100 -32.03 0.84 10.78
C PHE A 100 -32.81 2.18 10.82
N GLY A 101 -32.50 3.09 9.88
CA GLY A 101 -33.14 4.41 9.82
C GLY A 101 -32.67 5.41 10.88
N ARG A 102 -31.59 5.10 11.62
CA ARG A 102 -30.94 6.02 12.56
C ARG A 102 -29.54 6.35 12.08
N ALA A 103 -29.20 7.64 12.09
CA ALA A 103 -27.85 8.10 11.82
C ALA A 103 -26.98 7.84 13.05
N THR A 104 -25.98 6.97 12.90
CA THR A 104 -25.00 6.67 13.95
C THR A 104 -23.64 7.19 13.48
N PRO A 105 -23.03 8.17 14.19
CA PRO A 105 -21.70 8.65 13.85
C PRO A 105 -20.65 7.59 14.22
N VAL A 106 -19.78 7.26 13.28
CA VAL A 106 -18.65 6.34 13.45
C VAL A 106 -17.39 6.97 12.87
N GLU A 107 -16.24 6.70 13.48
CA GLU A 107 -14.93 7.08 12.93
C GLU A 107 -14.38 5.93 12.10
N LEU A 108 -13.97 6.23 10.87
CA LEU A 108 -13.43 5.26 9.92
C LEU A 108 -12.16 5.80 9.27
N GLU A 109 -11.27 4.90 8.87
CA GLU A 109 -10.08 5.27 8.10
C GLU A 109 -10.41 5.36 6.60
N TYR A 110 -9.63 6.13 5.84
CA TYR A 110 -9.84 6.31 4.39
C TYR A 110 -9.83 4.97 3.64
N ALA A 111 -9.09 3.98 4.13
CA ALA A 111 -9.02 2.65 3.54
C ALA A 111 -10.28 1.80 3.76
N GLN A 112 -11.09 2.13 4.76
CA GLN A 112 -12.28 1.37 5.14
C GLN A 112 -13.55 1.85 4.42
N VAL A 113 -13.44 2.94 3.67
CA VAL A 113 -14.56 3.56 2.95
C VAL A 113 -14.25 3.70 1.45
N ALA A 114 -15.29 3.60 0.65
CA ALA A 114 -15.27 3.86 -0.78
C ALA A 114 -16.27 4.97 -1.12
N LYS A 115 -15.84 5.91 -1.97
CA LYS A 115 -16.70 6.98 -2.49
C LYS A 115 -17.78 6.38 -3.41
N LEU A 116 -19.01 6.89 -3.30
CA LEU A 116 -20.16 6.52 -4.15
C LEU A 116 -20.29 7.43 -5.38
#